data_AF-A0A5C7IFV7-F1
#
_entry.id   AF-A0A5C7IFV7-F1
#
_cell.length_a   1.000
_cell.length_b   1.000
_cell.length_c   1.000
_cell.angle_alpha   90.00
_cell.angle_beta   90.00
_cell.angle_gamma   90.00
#
_symmetry.space_group_name_H-M   'P 1'
#
loop_
_entity.id
_entity.type
_entity.pdbx_description
1 polymer ?
#
loop_
_entity_poly.entity_id
_entity_poly.type
_entity_poly.pdbx_seq_one_letter_code
_entity_poly.pdbx_strand_id
1 'polypeptide(L)'
;MLLPPMKYLFNDIDHEAVKSLLGKLSKEDDEFCKNKAEELFKQQNIDMAICSIKLAIFKNPKRIQTYRPYFKAYVVHKIASKVNNWYAVLGIQDLTAGIDDIKKQYNHLASALRSCPSVAVESALRLVNVAWAVLSQPKLREAYDNQLFNSSEFLEYVSLSSSYSEAAIQCNT
;
A
#
# COMPACT_ATOMS: atom_id res chain seq x y z
N MET A 1 10.39 1.14 5.30
CA MET A 1 9.13 1.71 4.79
C MET A 1 8.05 0.72 5.17
N LEU A 2 7.36 0.99 6.28
CA LEU A 2 6.27 0.16 6.77
C LEU A 2 4.99 0.74 6.17
N LEU A 3 4.37 -0.02 5.29
CA LEU A 3 3.02 0.27 4.81
C LEU A 3 2.04 0.23 6.00
N PRO A 4 0.84 0.81 5.88
CA PRO A 4 -0.24 0.54 6.83
C PRO A 4 -0.36 -0.96 7.12
N PRO A 5 -0.76 -1.37 8.33
CA PRO A 5 -0.80 -2.77 8.71
C PRO A 5 -1.57 -3.58 7.67
N MET A 6 -0.92 -4.60 7.10
CA MET A 6 -1.52 -5.42 6.02
C MET A 6 -2.85 -6.03 6.48
N LYS A 7 -3.00 -6.34 7.77
CA LYS A 7 -4.25 -6.85 8.34
C LYS A 7 -5.43 -5.90 8.15
N TYR A 8 -5.20 -4.58 8.25
CA TYR A 8 -6.25 -3.59 7.97
C TYR A 8 -6.56 -3.51 6.48
N LEU A 9 -5.51 -3.45 5.64
CA LEU A 9 -5.70 -3.35 4.19
C LEU A 9 -6.51 -4.51 3.62
N PHE A 10 -6.40 -5.70 4.19
CA PHE A 10 -7.05 -6.92 3.70
C PHE A 10 -8.10 -7.48 4.67
N ASN A 11 -8.69 -6.68 5.57
CA ASN A 11 -9.75 -7.17 6.47
C ASN A 11 -11.04 -7.58 5.72
N ASP A 12 -11.22 -7.08 4.50
CA ASP A 12 -12.39 -7.26 3.63
C ASP A 12 -12.09 -8.20 2.44
N ILE A 13 -10.92 -8.84 2.41
CA ILE A 13 -10.52 -9.67 1.28
C ILE A 13 -11.32 -10.97 1.23
N ASP A 14 -11.76 -11.35 0.03
CA ASP A 14 -12.37 -12.67 -0.19
C ASP A 14 -11.31 -13.77 -0.11
N HIS A 15 -11.25 -14.44 1.05
CA HIS A 15 -10.29 -15.50 1.34
C HIS A 15 -10.39 -16.71 0.41
N GLU A 16 -11.60 -17.07 -0.04
CA GLU A 16 -11.78 -18.21 -0.94
C GLU A 16 -11.32 -17.87 -2.37
N ALA A 17 -11.60 -16.65 -2.82
CA ALA A 17 -11.06 -16.16 -4.09
C ALA A 17 -9.52 -16.09 -4.05
N VAL A 18 -8.92 -15.64 -2.94
CA VAL A 18 -7.46 -15.66 -2.76
C VAL A 18 -6.93 -17.08 -2.83
N LYS A 19 -7.53 -18.02 -2.11
CA LYS A 19 -7.11 -19.43 -2.09
C LYS A 19 -7.20 -20.05 -3.48
N SER A 20 -8.29 -19.80 -4.20
CA SER A 20 -8.49 -20.25 -5.58
C SER A 20 -7.42 -19.68 -6.52
N LEU A 21 -7.13 -18.38 -6.42
CA LEU A 21 -6.09 -17.72 -7.20
C LEU A 21 -4.70 -18.32 -6.90
N LEU A 22 -4.33 -18.44 -5.62
CA LEU A 22 -3.04 -19.00 -5.23
C LEU A 22 -2.90 -20.46 -5.65
N GLY A 23 -3.98 -21.24 -5.62
CA GLY A 23 -4.01 -22.59 -6.15
C GLY A 23 -3.66 -22.63 -7.65
N LYS A 24 -4.25 -21.74 -8.45
CA LYS A 24 -3.97 -21.61 -9.88
C LYS A 24 -2.53 -21.17 -10.14
N LEU A 25 -2.03 -20.18 -9.41
CA LEU A 25 -0.69 -19.62 -9.58
C LEU A 25 0.43 -20.47 -8.95
N SER A 26 0.09 -21.49 -8.17
CA SER A 26 1.07 -22.30 -7.44
C SER A 26 2.11 -22.96 -8.35
N LYS A 27 1.71 -23.39 -9.55
CA LYS A 27 2.55 -24.07 -10.54
C LYS A 27 3.29 -23.13 -11.49
N GLU A 28 2.93 -21.85 -11.49
CA GLU A 28 3.46 -20.86 -12.41
C GLU A 28 4.75 -20.22 -11.89
N ASP A 29 5.51 -19.54 -12.75
CA ASP A 29 6.70 -18.80 -12.36
C ASP A 29 6.39 -17.38 -11.85
N ASP A 30 7.43 -16.66 -11.40
CA ASP A 30 7.30 -15.29 -10.90
C ASP A 30 6.86 -14.30 -11.97
N GLU A 31 7.29 -14.47 -13.22
CA GLU A 31 6.98 -13.56 -14.31
C GLU A 31 5.50 -13.67 -14.73
N PHE A 32 4.98 -14.90 -14.79
CA PHE A 32 3.56 -15.16 -14.97
C PHE A 32 2.73 -14.54 -13.85
N CYS A 33 3.14 -14.73 -12.59
CA CYS A 33 2.45 -14.12 -11.44
C CYS A 33 2.43 -12.58 -11.52
N LYS A 34 3.53 -11.95 -11.96
CA LYS A 34 3.59 -10.51 -12.19
C LYS A 34 2.68 -10.07 -13.34
N ASN A 35 2.68 -10.78 -14.46
CA ASN A 35 1.79 -10.47 -15.59
C ASN A 35 0.31 -10.62 -15.17
N LYS A 36 0.01 -11.65 -14.38
CA LYS A 36 -1.34 -11.84 -13.86
C LYS A 36 -1.76 -10.69 -12.93
N ALA A 37 -0.84 -10.18 -12.12
CA ALA A 37 -1.10 -9.02 -11.27
C ALA A 37 -1.51 -7.79 -12.09
N GLU A 38 -0.82 -7.53 -13.21
CA GLU A 38 -1.15 -6.42 -14.11
C GLU A 38 -2.52 -6.59 -14.78
N GLU A 39 -2.87 -7.82 -15.21
CA GLU A 39 -4.21 -8.12 -15.73
C GLU A 39 -5.31 -7.86 -14.69
N LEU A 40 -5.11 -8.36 -13.47
CA LEU A 40 -6.07 -8.19 -12.38
C LEU A 40 -6.23 -6.72 -12.01
N PHE A 41 -5.13 -5.95 -12.04
CA PHE A 41 -5.18 -4.52 -11.82
C PHE A 41 -6.00 -3.81 -12.90
N LYS A 42 -5.82 -4.16 -14.19
CA LYS A 42 -6.64 -3.63 -15.30
C LYS A 42 -8.14 -3.95 -15.14
N GLN A 43 -8.45 -5.08 -14.51
CA GLN A 43 -9.81 -5.50 -14.17
C GLN A 43 -10.34 -4.82 -12.89
N GLN A 44 -9.60 -3.85 -12.33
CA GLN A 44 -9.89 -3.17 -11.05
C GLN A 44 -9.92 -4.12 -9.84
N ASN A 45 -9.40 -5.34 -9.98
CA ASN A 45 -9.27 -6.29 -8.88
C ASN A 45 -7.93 -6.10 -8.15
N ILE A 46 -7.85 -5.00 -7.40
CA ILE A 46 -6.63 -4.54 -6.72
C ILE A 46 -6.13 -5.56 -5.71
N ASP A 47 -7.03 -6.19 -4.94
CA ASP A 47 -6.65 -7.16 -3.91
C ASP A 47 -5.95 -8.39 -4.51
N MET A 48 -6.53 -8.95 -5.58
CA MET A 48 -5.92 -10.08 -6.28
C MET A 48 -4.64 -9.70 -7.01
N ALA A 49 -4.54 -8.47 -7.53
CA ALA A 49 -3.29 -7.94 -8.10
C ALA A 49 -2.18 -7.89 -7.03
N ILE A 50 -2.49 -7.43 -5.82
CA ILE A 50 -1.54 -7.39 -4.71
C ILE A 50 -1.13 -8.81 -4.30
N CYS A 51 -2.06 -9.75 -4.16
CA CYS A 51 -1.73 -11.15 -3.86
C CYS A 51 -0.82 -11.77 -4.93
N SER A 52 -1.10 -11.53 -6.21
CA SER A 52 -0.33 -12.08 -7.33
C SER A 52 1.11 -11.55 -7.36
N ILE A 53 1.31 -10.24 -7.18
CA ILE A 53 2.67 -9.68 -7.16
C ILE A 53 3.45 -10.08 -5.91
N LYS A 54 2.78 -10.25 -4.76
CA LYS A 54 3.42 -10.80 -3.55
C LYS A 54 3.88 -12.24 -3.78
N LEU A 55 3.08 -13.05 -4.48
CA LEU A 55 3.47 -14.41 -4.85
C LEU A 55 4.67 -14.41 -5.81
N ALA A 56 4.72 -13.50 -6.78
CA ALA A 56 5.89 -13.33 -7.66
C ALA A 56 7.19 -13.05 -6.86
N ILE A 57 7.12 -12.13 -5.89
CA ILE A 57 8.23 -11.83 -4.98
C ILE A 57 8.65 -13.07 -4.17
N PHE A 58 7.68 -13.83 -3.66
CA PHE A 58 7.94 -15.04 -2.88
C PHE A 58 8.61 -16.14 -3.72
N LYS A 59 8.15 -16.33 -4.96
CA LYS A 59 8.70 -17.32 -5.90
C LYS A 59 10.13 -16.99 -6.33
N ASN A 60 10.45 -15.71 -6.50
CA ASN A 60 11.79 -15.28 -6.89
C ASN A 60 12.28 -14.09 -6.05
N PRO A 61 12.79 -14.34 -4.82
CA PRO A 61 13.26 -13.29 -3.93
C PRO A 61 14.43 -12.48 -4.52
N LYS A 62 15.20 -13.05 -5.44
CA LYS A 62 16.32 -12.35 -6.12
C LYS A 62 15.82 -11.18 -6.98
N ARG A 63 14.58 -11.23 -7.46
CA ARG A 63 13.94 -10.17 -8.27
C ARG A 63 13.06 -9.22 -7.44
N ILE A 64 13.19 -9.21 -6.12
CA ILE A 64 12.38 -8.35 -5.25
C ILE A 64 12.45 -6.88 -5.66
N GLN A 65 13.62 -6.36 -6.06
CA GLN A 65 13.76 -4.95 -6.45
C GLN A 65 13.00 -4.62 -7.75
N THR A 66 12.84 -5.61 -8.64
CA THR A 66 12.04 -5.47 -9.86
C THR A 66 10.54 -5.40 -9.54
N TYR A 67 10.06 -6.19 -8.58
CA TYR A 67 8.63 -6.33 -8.29
C TYR A 67 8.11 -5.42 -7.17
N ARG A 68 9.01 -4.90 -6.34
CA ARG A 68 8.63 -3.99 -5.25
C ARG A 68 7.95 -2.71 -5.73
N PRO A 69 8.34 -2.08 -6.86
CA PRO A 69 7.62 -0.94 -7.40
C PRO A 69 6.17 -1.25 -7.82
N TYR A 70 5.92 -2.42 -8.42
CA TYR A 70 4.57 -2.88 -8.75
C TYR A 70 3.71 -3.01 -7.49
N PHE A 71 4.24 -3.69 -6.48
CA PHE A 71 3.55 -3.85 -5.20
C PHE A 71 3.23 -2.50 -4.56
N LYS A 72 4.18 -1.54 -4.57
CA LYS A 72 3.93 -0.17 -4.09
C LYS A 72 2.79 0.51 -4.87
N ALA A 73 2.80 0.43 -6.20
CA ALA A 73 1.76 1.05 -7.03
C ALA A 73 0.36 0.52 -6.70
N TYR A 74 0.21 -0.80 -6.52
CA TYR A 74 -1.10 -1.39 -6.19
C TYR A 74 -1.54 -1.06 -4.76
N VAL A 75 -0.62 -1.08 -3.80
CA VAL A 75 -0.95 -0.75 -2.41
C VAL A 75 -1.36 0.72 -2.27
N VAL A 76 -0.72 1.64 -3.00
CA VAL A 76 -1.17 3.05 -3.05
C VAL A 76 -2.64 3.15 -3.45
N HIS A 77 -3.09 2.38 -4.45
CA HIS A 77 -4.50 2.35 -4.84
C HIS A 77 -5.40 1.78 -3.75
N LYS A 78 -5.03 0.63 -3.14
CA LYS A 78 -5.83 0.03 -2.06
C LYS A 78 -5.95 0.96 -0.85
N ILE A 79 -4.88 1.66 -0.50
CA ILE A 79 -4.91 2.62 0.61
C ILE A 79 -5.81 3.80 0.27
N ALA A 80 -5.62 4.40 -0.91
CA ALA A 80 -6.41 5.55 -1.34
C ALA A 80 -7.90 5.22 -1.44
N SER A 81 -8.26 4.00 -1.85
CA SER A 81 -9.67 3.58 -1.94
C SER A 81 -10.29 3.27 -0.59
N LYS A 82 -9.49 2.89 0.42
CA LYS A 82 -10.01 2.33 1.68
C LYS A 82 -9.90 3.27 2.88
N VAL A 83 -8.83 4.05 2.98
CA VAL A 83 -8.44 4.66 4.27
C VAL A 83 -8.63 6.18 4.27
N ASN A 84 -8.94 6.80 3.12
CA ASN A 84 -8.91 8.26 2.93
C ASN A 84 -7.75 8.95 3.69
N ASN A 85 -6.61 8.25 3.78
CA ASN A 85 -5.50 8.62 4.64
C ASN A 85 -4.26 8.93 3.79
N TRP A 86 -4.01 10.23 3.57
CA TRP A 86 -2.90 10.71 2.75
C TRP A 86 -1.53 10.42 3.35
N TYR A 87 -1.40 10.32 4.68
CA TYR A 87 -0.14 9.85 5.30
C TYR A 87 0.12 8.40 4.93
N ALA A 88 -0.91 7.55 5.03
CA ALA A 88 -0.80 6.14 4.69
C ALA A 88 -0.48 5.96 3.20
N VAL A 89 -1.04 6.78 2.29
CA VAL A 89 -0.69 6.78 0.86
C VAL A 89 0.80 7.05 0.64
N LEU A 90 1.41 7.96 1.40
CA LEU A 90 2.86 8.20 1.37
C LEU A 90 3.68 7.17 2.15
N GLY A 91 3.04 6.19 2.79
CA GLY A 91 3.69 5.18 3.64
C GLY A 91 4.21 5.74 4.96
N ILE A 92 3.54 6.75 5.51
CA ILE A 92 3.84 7.40 6.78
C ILE A 92 2.84 6.90 7.83
N GLN A 93 3.34 6.34 8.93
CA GLN A 93 2.52 5.91 10.06
C GLN A 93 2.44 6.98 11.15
N ASP A 94 3.52 7.72 11.35
CA ASP A 94 3.58 8.82 12.29
C ASP A 94 2.88 10.05 11.70
N LEU A 95 1.68 10.33 12.17
CA LEU A 95 0.88 11.49 11.74
C LEU A 95 1.47 12.82 12.24
N THR A 96 2.35 12.76 13.23
CA THR A 96 3.07 13.93 13.75
C THR A 96 4.31 14.25 12.93
N ALA A 97 4.62 13.47 11.88
CA ALA A 97 5.78 13.64 11.03
C ALA A 97 5.93 15.09 10.52
N GLY A 98 7.15 15.62 10.61
CA GLY A 98 7.47 16.95 10.12
C GLY A 98 7.40 17.03 8.59
N ILE A 99 7.32 18.26 8.07
CA ILE A 99 7.27 18.50 6.62
C ILE A 99 8.46 17.88 5.86
N ASP A 100 9.65 17.86 6.48
CA ASP A 100 10.85 17.30 5.88
C ASP A 100 10.76 15.76 5.75
N ASP A 101 10.20 15.08 6.75
CA ASP A 101 9.97 13.64 6.69
C ASP A 101 8.90 13.29 5.64
N ILE A 102 7.82 14.07 5.58
CA ILE A 102 6.78 13.92 4.55
C ILE A 102 7.40 14.08 3.16
N LYS A 103 8.20 15.13 2.95
CA LYS A 103 8.87 15.40 1.67
C LYS A 103 9.83 14.29 1.29
N LYS A 104 10.59 13.77 2.26
CA LYS A 104 11.51 12.65 2.06
C LYS A 104 10.77 11.40 1.60
N GLN A 105 9.65 11.06 2.24
CA GLN A 105 8.86 9.89 1.87
C GLN A 105 8.19 10.05 0.52
N TYR A 106 7.62 11.23 0.22
CA TYR A 106 7.09 11.56 -1.09
C TYR A 106 8.14 11.35 -2.18
N ASN A 107 9.33 11.95 -2.03
CA ASN A 107 10.40 11.84 -3.03
C ASN A 107 10.85 10.39 -3.24
N HIS A 108 11.01 9.63 -2.15
CA HIS A 108 11.39 8.22 -2.22
C HIS A 108 10.33 7.36 -2.91
N LEU A 109 9.05 7.57 -2.58
CA LEU A 109 7.94 6.84 -3.21
C LEU A 109 7.78 7.20 -4.69
N ALA A 110 7.75 8.49 -5.01
CA ALA A 110 7.61 8.99 -6.37
C ALA A 110 8.79 8.51 -7.25
N SER A 111 10.01 8.55 -6.74
CA SER A 111 11.19 8.03 -7.45
C SER A 111 11.07 6.53 -7.73
N ALA A 112 10.68 5.73 -6.72
CA ALA A 112 10.49 4.29 -6.89
C ALA A 112 9.40 3.95 -7.93
N LEU A 113 8.36 4.78 -8.03
CA LEU A 113 7.28 4.57 -8.99
C LEU A 113 7.69 4.98 -10.41
N ARG A 114 8.39 6.10 -10.63
CA ARG A 114 8.74 6.59 -11.98
C ARG A 114 9.51 5.59 -12.85
N SER A 115 10.28 4.70 -12.24
CA SER A 115 11.02 3.65 -12.97
C SER A 115 10.24 2.33 -13.12
N CYS A 116 8.99 2.27 -12.69
CA CYS A 116 8.17 1.07 -12.71
C CYS A 116 7.43 0.94 -14.06
N PRO A 117 7.60 -0.17 -14.82
CA PRO A 117 6.87 -0.39 -16.06
C PRO A 117 5.46 -1.00 -15.82
N SER A 118 4.81 -0.65 -14.70
CA SER A 118 3.46 -1.10 -14.36
C SER A 118 2.39 -0.22 -14.99
N VAL A 119 1.28 -0.80 -15.43
CA VAL A 119 0.11 -0.03 -15.87
C VAL A 119 -0.55 0.79 -14.75
N ALA A 120 -0.26 0.47 -13.49
CA ALA A 120 -0.76 1.20 -12.33
C ALA A 120 0.07 2.46 -12.02
N VAL A 121 1.21 2.67 -12.68
CA VAL A 121 2.20 3.66 -12.22
C VAL A 121 1.68 5.10 -12.32
N GLU A 122 1.04 5.45 -13.43
CA GLU A 122 0.59 6.82 -13.67
C GLU A 122 -0.50 7.24 -12.68
N SER A 123 -1.50 6.36 -12.47
CA SER A 123 -2.57 6.60 -11.51
C SER A 123 -2.07 6.58 -10.07
N ALA A 124 -1.11 5.71 -9.73
CA ALA A 124 -0.47 5.71 -8.41
C ALA A 124 0.28 7.03 -8.16
N LEU A 125 1.04 7.52 -9.14
CA LEU A 125 1.74 8.81 -9.04
C LEU A 125 0.77 9.98 -8.85
N ARG A 126 -0.40 9.96 -9.50
CA ARG A 126 -1.44 10.97 -9.27
C ARG A 126 -1.91 10.97 -7.82
N LEU A 127 -2.20 9.82 -7.24
CA LEU A 127 -2.60 9.69 -5.82
C LEU A 127 -1.50 10.18 -4.87
N VAL A 128 -0.24 9.82 -5.15
CA VAL A 128 0.92 10.29 -4.38
C VAL A 128 1.08 11.81 -4.46
N ASN A 129 0.87 12.41 -5.64
CA ASN A 129 0.92 13.86 -5.82
C ASN A 129 -0.22 14.58 -5.11
N VAL A 130 -1.43 14.01 -5.09
CA VAL A 130 -2.56 14.54 -4.31
C VAL A 130 -2.22 14.53 -2.82
N ALA A 131 -1.72 13.41 -2.30
CA ALA A 131 -1.30 13.30 -0.91
C ALA A 131 -0.24 14.35 -0.55
N TRP A 132 0.77 14.53 -1.40
CA TRP A 132 1.77 15.58 -1.23
C TRP A 132 1.18 16.98 -1.27
N ALA A 133 0.27 17.28 -2.20
CA ALA A 133 -0.33 18.61 -2.33
C ALA A 133 -1.12 19.02 -1.08
N VAL A 134 -1.79 18.07 -0.42
CA VAL A 134 -2.50 18.27 0.85
C VAL A 134 -1.51 18.42 2.00
N LEU A 135 -0.62 17.45 2.18
CA LEU A 135 0.24 17.36 3.37
C LEU A 135 1.41 18.36 3.38
N SER A 136 1.81 18.88 2.21
CA SER A 136 2.93 19.82 2.10
C SER A 136 2.59 21.25 2.50
N GLN A 137 1.30 21.60 2.50
CA GLN A 137 0.83 22.94 2.82
C GLN A 137 0.29 22.98 4.24
N PRO A 138 0.83 23.81 5.15
CA PRO A 138 0.42 23.82 6.55
C PRO A 138 -1.08 23.96 6.77
N LYS A 139 -1.73 24.90 6.05
CA LYS A 139 -3.17 25.15 6.18
C LYS A 139 -4.04 23.99 5.68
N LEU A 140 -3.65 23.36 4.57
CA LEU A 140 -4.41 22.22 4.01
C LEU A 140 -4.22 20.98 4.86
N ARG A 141 -2.99 20.75 5.33
CA ARG A 141 -2.65 19.68 6.26
C ARG A 141 -3.46 19.81 7.55
N GLU A 142 -3.51 20.99 8.17
CA GLU A 142 -4.28 21.23 9.39
C GLU A 142 -5.78 20.95 9.18
N ALA A 143 -6.37 21.45 8.09
CA ALA A 143 -7.76 21.19 7.76
C ALA A 143 -8.04 19.69 7.54
N TYR A 144 -7.11 19.00 6.86
CA TYR A 144 -7.19 17.57 6.61
C TYR A 144 -7.03 16.75 7.89
N ASP A 145 -6.06 17.08 8.74
CA ASP A 145 -5.80 16.44 10.03
C ASP A 145 -7.06 16.54 10.91
N ASN A 146 -7.69 17.72 10.98
CA ASN A 146 -8.95 17.93 11.69
C ASN A 146 -10.09 17.04 11.15
N GLN A 147 -10.17 16.78 9.85
CA GLN A 147 -11.17 15.87 9.28
C GLN A 147 -10.84 14.41 9.60
N LEU A 148 -9.57 14.03 9.44
CA LEU A 148 -9.08 12.67 9.65
C LEU A 148 -9.34 12.21 11.09
N PHE A 149 -9.01 13.03 12.08
CA PHE A 149 -9.22 12.69 13.50
C PHE A 149 -10.69 12.58 13.91
N ASN A 150 -11.60 13.12 13.11
CA ASN A 150 -13.04 13.01 13.32
C ASN A 150 -13.67 11.84 12.53
N SER A 151 -12.89 11.07 11.76
CA SER A 151 -13.39 9.92 10.98
C SER A 151 -13.35 8.62 11.78
N SER A 152 -14.46 7.87 11.77
CA SER A 152 -14.56 6.53 12.36
C SER A 152 -13.63 5.51 11.68
N GLU A 153 -13.41 5.63 10.38
CA GLU A 153 -12.51 4.77 9.60
C GLU A 153 -11.05 4.94 10.04
N PHE A 154 -10.68 6.16 10.40
CA PHE A 154 -9.36 6.45 10.94
C PHE A 154 -9.17 5.85 12.34
N LEU A 155 -10.19 5.89 13.20
CA LEU A 155 -10.13 5.25 14.52
C LEU A 155 -10.02 3.71 14.41
N GLU A 156 -10.71 3.09 13.45
CA GLU A 156 -10.56 1.66 13.16
C GLU A 156 -9.14 1.33 12.67
N TYR A 157 -8.60 2.14 11.76
CA TYR A 157 -7.23 2.02 11.28
C TYR A 157 -6.20 2.08 12.42
N VAL A 158 -6.31 3.07 13.32
CA VAL A 158 -5.41 3.22 14.47
C VAL A 158 -5.54 2.03 15.42
N SER A 159 -6.77 1.62 15.79
CA SER A 159 -7.04 0.47 16.66
C SER A 159 -6.35 -0.81 16.17
N LEU A 160 -6.51 -1.12 14.88
CA LEU A 160 -5.91 -2.31 14.29
C LEU A 160 -4.39 -2.20 14.12
N SER A 161 -3.85 -0.99 14.02
CA SER A 161 -2.40 -0.74 14.01
C SER A 161 -1.74 -0.90 15.39
N SER A 162 -2.41 -0.49 16.47
CA SER A 162 -1.92 -0.60 17.85
C SER A 162 -1.93 -2.03 18.39
N SER A 163 -2.86 -2.88 17.95
CA SER A 163 -2.86 -4.32 18.30
C SER A 163 -1.61 -5.07 17.81
N TYR A 164 -0.88 -4.50 16.84
CA TYR A 164 0.33 -5.11 16.28
C TYR A 164 1.58 -4.84 17.13
N SER A 165 1.64 -3.72 17.84
CA SER A 165 2.76 -3.43 18.76
C SER A 165 2.77 -4.34 19.98
N GLU A 166 1.60 -4.77 20.48
CA GLU A 166 1.52 -5.68 21.62
C GLU A 166 1.85 -7.14 21.23
N ALA A 167 1.36 -7.60 20.08
CA ALA A 167 1.65 -8.97 19.59
C ALA A 167 3.13 -9.18 19.19
N ALA A 168 3.82 -8.13 18.72
CA ALA A 168 5.24 -8.20 18.38
C ALA A 168 6.16 -8.24 19.61
N ILE A 169 5.70 -7.76 20.77
CA ILE A 169 6.44 -7.84 22.04
C ILE A 169 6.30 -9.25 22.63
N GLN A 170 5.13 -9.88 22.53
CA GLN A 170 4.89 -11.23 23.05
C GLN A 170 5.59 -12.36 22.31
N CYS A 171 5.95 -12.20 21.03
CA CYS A 171 6.72 -13.22 20.29
C CYS A 171 8.24 -13.16 20.54
N ASN A 172 8.74 -12.18 21.29
CA ASN A 172 10.16 -11.99 21.60
C ASN A 172 10.49 -12.16 23.10
N THR A 173 9.58 -12.76 23.88
CA THR A 173 9.80 -13.17 25.28
C THR A 173 9.57 -14.66 25.42
#